data_AF-A0A1G7MEB7-F1
#
_entry.id   AF-A0A1G7MEB7-F1
#
_cell.length_a   1.000
_cell.length_b   1.000
_cell.length_c   1.000
_cell.angle_alpha   90.00
_cell.angle_beta   90.00
_cell.angle_gamma   90.00
#
_symmetry.space_group_name_H-M   'P 1'
#
loop_
_entity.id
_entity.type
_entity.pdbx_description
1 polymer ?
#
loop_
_entity_poly.entity_id
_entity_poly.type
_entity_poly.pdbx_seq_one_letter_code
_entity_poly.pdbx_strand_id
1 'polypeptide(L)'
;MKRDLLRILFISAISGIVITIGVYLFQKPSFTAGFNLIEQDKLGTAISGLTAPVIGLISTVLLYLALSKQTESNNEQKFKNESDILFLLINQLDLEINSFRINQSRQDKNGNAYEHPDDIGATGIWNFSKSCTDLNSRGGKLSQKRERFDQQFEASAIVMIIESYALIERRIITANLAADMKELFQSKLRFYYDLKLKEALEMLADAFKRYQLTDELMPKRIIQFVSSR
;
A
#
# COMPACT_ATOMS: atom_id res chain seq x y z
N MET A 1 26.06 4.09 -12.08
CA MET A 1 26.53 3.59 -10.76
C MET A 1 27.86 2.85 -10.81
N LYS A 2 27.99 1.63 -11.39
CA LYS A 2 29.30 0.92 -11.44
C LYS A 2 30.40 1.75 -12.13
N ARG A 3 30.06 2.45 -13.22
CA ARG A 3 31.01 3.28 -13.98
C ARG A 3 31.43 4.56 -13.25
N ASP A 4 30.54 5.15 -12.47
CA ASP A 4 30.80 6.37 -11.71
C ASP A 4 31.61 6.07 -10.45
N LEU A 5 31.31 4.95 -9.79
CA LEU A 5 32.10 4.43 -8.67
C LEU A 5 33.54 4.12 -9.09
N LEU A 6 33.71 3.55 -10.30
CA LEU A 6 35.03 3.25 -10.87
C LEU A 6 35.81 4.53 -11.19
N ARG A 7 35.14 5.56 -11.74
CA ARG A 7 35.74 6.87 -11.98
C ARG A 7 36.18 7.55 -10.69
N ILE A 8 35.35 7.47 -9.65
CA ILE A 8 35.66 8.09 -8.37
C ILE A 8 36.81 7.36 -7.65
N LEU A 9 36.79 6.02 -7.64
CA LEU A 9 37.92 5.22 -7.14
C LEU A 9 39.21 5.54 -7.89
N PHE A 10 39.12 5.70 -9.21
CA PHE A 10 40.27 6.06 -10.05
C PHE A 10 40.80 7.46 -9.72
N ILE A 11 39.93 8.45 -9.55
CA ILE A 11 40.32 9.82 -9.16
C ILE A 11 40.95 9.83 -7.76
N SER A 12 40.37 9.12 -6.79
CA SER A 12 40.96 8.98 -5.45
C SER A 12 42.32 8.27 -5.48
N ALA A 13 42.46 7.21 -6.28
CA ALA A 13 43.72 6.49 -6.42
C ALA A 13 44.82 7.38 -7.03
N ILE A 14 44.51 8.11 -8.10
CA ILE A 14 45.42 9.07 -8.72
C ILE A 14 45.79 10.17 -7.73
N SER A 15 44.81 10.73 -7.02
CA SER A 15 45.05 11.78 -6.04
C SER A 15 45.95 11.29 -4.90
N GLY A 16 45.76 10.06 -4.43
CA GLY A 16 46.62 9.43 -3.42
C GLY A 16 48.06 9.29 -3.93
N ILE A 17 48.23 8.76 -5.14
CA ILE A 17 49.55 8.61 -5.79
C ILE A 17 50.25 9.96 -5.95
N VAL A 18 49.54 11.00 -6.40
CA VAL A 18 50.10 12.35 -6.57
C VAL A 18 50.55 12.94 -5.25
N ILE A 19 49.81 12.73 -4.15
CA ILE A 19 50.26 13.18 -2.82
C ILE A 19 51.50 12.41 -2.36
N THR A 20 51.51 11.07 -2.49
CA THR A 20 52.65 10.26 -2.04
C THR A 20 53.92 10.63 -2.80
N ILE A 21 53.81 10.82 -4.12
CA ILE A 21 54.91 11.28 -4.97
C ILE A 21 55.30 12.71 -4.62
N GLY A 22 54.32 13.60 -4.39
CA GLY A 22 54.57 14.98 -3.98
C GLY A 22 55.37 15.06 -2.68
N VAL A 23 54.94 14.36 -1.64
CA VAL A 23 55.66 14.28 -0.35
C VAL A 23 57.07 13.71 -0.54
N TYR A 24 57.22 12.66 -1.36
CA TYR A 24 58.53 12.08 -1.66
C TYR A 24 59.47 13.08 -2.37
N LEU A 25 58.96 13.84 -3.34
CA LEU A 25 59.72 14.87 -4.04
C LEU A 25 60.11 16.03 -3.11
N PHE A 26 59.23 16.41 -2.19
CA PHE A 26 59.47 17.45 -1.19
C PHE A 26 60.42 17.03 -0.05
N GLN A 27 60.70 15.74 0.11
CA GLN A 27 61.72 15.22 1.03
C GLN A 27 63.14 15.21 0.44
N LYS A 28 63.30 15.39 -0.89
CA LYS A 28 64.63 15.51 -1.50
C LYS A 28 65.21 16.91 -1.29
N PRO A 29 66.55 17.06 -1.15
CA PRO A 29 67.19 18.36 -1.00
C PRO A 29 66.79 19.25 -2.18
N SER A 30 66.10 20.34 -1.88
CA SER A 30 65.52 21.22 -2.89
C SER A 30 66.62 21.91 -3.69
N PHE A 31 66.46 22.03 -5.01
CA PHE A 31 67.33 22.83 -5.87
C PHE A 31 67.30 24.35 -5.54
N THR A 32 66.35 24.81 -4.72
CA THR A 32 66.13 26.22 -4.35
C THR A 32 65.79 26.37 -2.88
N ALA A 33 66.49 27.25 -2.15
CA ALA A 33 66.44 27.41 -0.69
C ALA A 33 65.03 27.58 -0.06
N GLY A 34 64.03 28.06 -0.83
CA GLY A 34 62.64 28.21 -0.36
C GLY A 34 61.82 26.92 -0.26
N PHE A 35 62.31 25.80 -0.80
CA PHE A 35 61.64 24.49 -0.79
C PHE A 35 62.30 23.49 0.17
N ASN A 36 63.24 23.93 1.01
CA ASN A 36 63.92 23.08 1.97
C ASN A 36 63.02 22.81 3.20
N LEU A 37 62.39 21.63 3.23
CA LEU A 37 61.48 21.20 4.31
C LEU A 37 62.20 20.42 5.43
N ILE A 38 63.54 20.45 5.47
CA ILE A 38 64.36 19.73 6.46
C ILE A 38 64.21 20.33 7.88
N GLU A 39 63.72 21.57 8.02
CA GLU A 39 63.30 22.12 9.31
C GLU A 39 62.09 21.33 9.85
N GLN A 40 62.30 20.64 10.97
CA GLN A 40 61.44 19.55 11.49
C GLN A 40 59.95 19.90 11.68
N ASP A 41 59.57 21.19 11.78
CA ASP A 41 58.19 21.63 11.98
C ASP A 41 57.39 21.85 10.68
N LYS A 42 58.04 21.89 9.52
CA LYS A 42 57.38 22.23 8.23
C LYS A 42 56.91 21.00 7.47
N LEU A 43 57.48 19.82 7.74
CA LEU A 43 57.13 18.58 7.05
C LEU A 43 55.71 18.10 7.42
N GLY A 44 55.37 18.13 8.72
CA GLY A 44 54.03 17.75 9.20
C GLY A 44 52.95 18.67 8.66
N THR A 45 53.24 19.97 8.56
CA THR A 45 52.36 21.00 7.99
C THR A 45 52.19 20.83 6.47
N ALA A 46 53.24 20.47 5.75
CA ALA A 46 53.16 20.20 4.31
C ALA A 46 52.36 18.91 4.00
N ILE A 47 52.57 17.85 4.78
CA ILE A 47 51.82 16.60 4.65
C ILE A 47 50.34 16.82 5.03
N SER A 48 50.05 17.52 6.14
CA SER A 48 48.67 17.80 6.54
C SER A 48 47.95 18.72 5.55
N GLY A 49 48.66 19.72 5.01
CA GLY A 49 48.14 20.62 3.98
C GLY A 49 47.78 19.94 2.67
N LEU A 50 48.51 18.87 2.29
CA LEU A 50 48.22 18.06 1.10
C LEU A 50 47.18 16.96 1.37
N THR A 51 47.20 16.33 2.54
CA THR A 51 46.32 15.20 2.87
C THR A 51 44.91 15.64 3.26
N ALA A 52 44.75 16.78 3.94
CA ALA A 52 43.44 17.26 4.41
C ALA A 52 42.42 17.49 3.26
N PRO A 53 42.75 18.16 2.14
CA PRO A 53 41.82 18.33 1.02
C PRO A 53 41.39 16.99 0.39
N VAL A 54 42.30 16.02 0.33
CA VAL A 54 42.02 14.71 -0.28
C VAL A 54 41.19 13.84 0.64
N ILE A 55 41.47 13.84 1.94
CA ILE A 55 40.58 13.23 2.95
C ILE A 55 39.20 13.88 2.88
N GLY A 56 39.13 15.20 2.74
CA GLY A 56 37.86 15.92 2.57
C GLY A 56 37.09 15.49 1.32
N LEU A 57 37.78 15.34 0.18
CA LEU A 57 37.18 14.85 -1.08
C LEU A 57 36.67 13.42 -0.96
N ILE A 58 37.48 12.51 -0.41
CA ILE A 58 37.10 11.11 -0.18
C ILE A 58 35.89 11.06 0.76
N SER A 59 35.91 11.83 1.85
CA SER A 59 34.80 11.88 2.82
C SER A 59 33.51 12.37 2.18
N THR A 60 33.58 13.42 1.36
CA THR A 60 32.42 13.97 0.64
C THR A 60 31.84 12.96 -0.34
N VAL A 61 32.70 12.25 -1.08
CA VAL A 61 32.28 11.17 -1.98
C VAL A 61 31.57 10.04 -1.22
N LEU A 62 32.18 9.57 -0.12
CA LEU A 62 31.61 8.49 0.67
C LEU A 62 30.26 8.90 1.26
N LEU A 63 30.14 10.14 1.73
CA LEU A 63 28.90 10.70 2.21
C LEU A 63 27.84 10.74 1.10
N TYR A 64 28.20 11.19 -0.10
CA TYR A 64 27.29 11.18 -1.25
C TYR A 64 26.81 9.77 -1.60
N LEU A 65 27.70 8.78 -1.64
CA LEU A 65 27.34 7.39 -1.90
C LEU A 65 26.42 6.83 -0.82
N ALA A 66 26.70 7.13 0.45
CA ALA A 66 25.87 6.72 1.58
C ALA A 66 24.46 7.32 1.48
N LEU A 67 24.35 8.64 1.24
CA LEU A 67 23.06 9.32 1.06
C LEU A 67 22.28 8.77 -0.14
N SER A 68 22.96 8.49 -1.26
CA SER A 68 22.32 7.90 -2.44
C SER A 68 21.75 6.51 -2.13
N LYS A 69 22.51 5.67 -1.44
CA LYS A 69 22.07 4.32 -1.06
C LYS A 69 20.96 4.34 -0.02
N GLN A 70 21.03 5.26 0.93
CA GLN A 70 19.98 5.48 1.92
C GLN A 70 18.67 5.93 1.26
N THR A 71 18.76 6.83 0.28
CA THR A 71 17.58 7.30 -0.48
C THR A 71 16.93 6.16 -1.27
N GLU A 72 17.74 5.34 -1.94
CA GLU A 72 17.28 4.13 -2.66
C GLU A 72 16.59 3.16 -1.72
N SER A 73 17.22 2.84 -0.58
CA SER A 73 16.64 1.96 0.44
C SER A 73 15.32 2.50 1.00
N ASN A 74 15.23 3.80 1.27
CA ASN A 74 14.00 4.43 1.74
C ASN A 74 12.88 4.35 0.70
N ASN A 75 13.20 4.47 -0.59
CA ASN A 75 12.22 4.34 -1.66
C ASN A 75 11.71 2.90 -1.79
N GLU A 76 12.61 1.91 -1.71
CA GLU A 76 12.24 0.48 -1.71
C GLU A 76 11.37 0.12 -0.50
N GLN A 77 11.69 0.65 0.69
CA GLN A 77 10.88 0.44 1.88
C GLN A 77 9.48 1.06 1.75
N LYS A 78 9.37 2.27 1.19
CA LYS A 78 8.07 2.89 0.91
C LYS A 78 7.24 2.03 -0.04
N PHE A 79 7.85 1.51 -1.11
CA PHE A 79 7.18 0.63 -2.06
C PHE A 79 6.65 -0.65 -1.39
N LYS A 80 7.49 -1.30 -0.57
CA LYS A 80 7.10 -2.49 0.19
C LYS A 80 5.94 -2.19 1.13
N ASN A 81 6.03 -1.11 1.89
CA ASN A 81 4.99 -0.70 2.84
C ASN A 81 3.64 -0.46 2.15
N GLU A 82 3.62 0.18 0.97
CA GLU A 82 2.38 0.38 0.21
C GLU A 82 1.75 -0.95 -0.23
N SER A 83 2.58 -1.91 -0.66
CA SER A 83 2.10 -3.25 -1.03
C SER A 83 1.54 -4.00 0.18
N ASP A 84 2.23 -3.96 1.32
CA ASP A 84 1.81 -4.61 2.57
C ASP A 84 0.49 -4.03 3.08
N ILE A 85 0.31 -2.71 3.00
CA ILE A 85 -0.96 -2.03 3.36
C ILE A 85 -2.10 -2.51 2.47
N LEU A 86 -1.90 -2.61 1.14
CA LEU A 86 -2.95 -3.10 0.24
C LEU A 86 -3.33 -4.55 0.52
N PHE A 87 -2.35 -5.42 0.79
CA PHE A 87 -2.63 -6.80 1.22
C PHE A 87 -3.43 -6.83 2.51
N LEU A 88 -3.04 -6.03 3.51
CA LEU A 88 -3.76 -5.94 4.77
C LEU A 88 -5.21 -5.50 4.57
N LEU A 89 -5.45 -4.46 3.78
CA LEU A 89 -6.80 -3.96 3.52
C LEU A 89 -7.66 -4.99 2.78
N ILE A 90 -7.11 -5.71 1.81
CA ILE A 90 -7.83 -6.79 1.11
C ILE A 90 -8.16 -7.94 2.07
N ASN A 91 -7.23 -8.32 2.94
CA ASN A 91 -7.49 -9.34 3.96
C ASN A 91 -8.55 -8.86 4.96
N GLN A 92 -8.55 -7.58 5.32
CA GLN A 92 -9.58 -7.01 6.18
C GLN A 92 -10.95 -7.04 5.49
N LEU A 93 -11.03 -6.70 4.21
CA LEU A 93 -12.27 -6.83 3.43
C LEU A 93 -12.78 -8.27 3.41
N ASP A 94 -11.88 -9.25 3.24
CA ASP A 94 -12.24 -10.67 3.31
C ASP A 94 -12.81 -11.05 4.69
N LEU A 95 -12.19 -10.57 5.77
CA LEU A 95 -12.68 -10.76 7.13
C LEU A 95 -14.05 -10.09 7.34
N GLU A 96 -14.24 -8.85 6.88
CA GLU A 96 -15.51 -8.14 6.96
C GLU A 96 -16.62 -8.93 6.26
N ILE A 97 -16.38 -9.42 5.04
CA ILE A 97 -17.31 -10.27 4.30
C ILE A 97 -17.58 -11.56 5.05
N ASN A 98 -16.55 -12.29 5.47
CA ASN A 98 -16.70 -13.60 6.12
C ASN A 98 -17.31 -13.49 7.54
N SER A 99 -17.21 -12.33 8.17
CA SER A 99 -17.83 -12.04 9.48
C SER A 99 -19.28 -11.60 9.39
N PHE A 100 -19.80 -11.34 8.19
CA PHE A 100 -21.19 -11.01 7.99
C PHE A 100 -22.09 -12.13 8.53
N ARG A 101 -23.11 -11.75 9.31
CA ARG A 101 -24.08 -12.68 9.90
C ARG A 101 -25.47 -12.11 9.79
N ILE A 102 -26.44 -12.96 9.46
CA ILE A 102 -27.86 -12.61 9.57
C ILE A 102 -28.37 -13.10 10.92
N ASN A 103 -28.97 -12.20 11.70
CA ASN A 103 -29.61 -12.58 12.94
C ASN A 103 -31.04 -13.10 12.67
N GLN A 104 -31.15 -14.31 12.11
CA GLN A 104 -32.42 -15.03 12.03
C GLN A 104 -32.48 -16.07 13.15
N SER A 105 -33.21 -15.77 14.23
CA SER A 105 -33.51 -16.78 15.25
C SER A 105 -34.45 -17.83 14.64
N ARG A 106 -33.87 -18.93 14.16
CA ARG A 106 -34.64 -20.12 13.75
C ARG A 106 -34.73 -21.03 14.97
N GLN A 107 -35.95 -21.36 15.35
CA GLN A 107 -36.21 -22.35 16.39
C GLN A 107 -36.17 -23.75 15.77
N ASP A 108 -35.47 -24.68 16.42
CA ASP A 108 -35.57 -26.11 16.10
C ASP A 108 -36.97 -26.64 16.46
N LYS A 109 -37.23 -27.91 16.16
CA LYS A 109 -38.50 -28.57 16.52
C LYS A 109 -38.75 -28.59 18.04
N ASN A 110 -37.74 -28.30 18.85
CA ASN A 110 -37.76 -28.27 20.31
C ASN A 110 -37.80 -26.84 20.87
N GLY A 111 -37.90 -25.80 20.03
CA GLY A 111 -37.93 -24.39 20.43
C GLY A 111 -36.55 -23.76 20.71
N ASN A 112 -35.45 -24.48 20.52
CA ASN A 112 -34.10 -23.94 20.72
C ASN A 112 -33.70 -23.08 19.51
N ALA A 113 -33.21 -21.87 19.77
CA ALA A 113 -32.61 -21.05 18.73
C ALA A 113 -31.30 -21.68 18.26
N TYR A 114 -31.12 -21.84 16.95
CA TYR A 114 -29.85 -22.23 16.35
C TYR A 114 -29.50 -21.35 15.15
N GLU A 115 -28.22 -21.05 14.99
CA GLU A 115 -27.68 -20.37 13.81
C GLU A 115 -27.52 -21.38 12.66
N HIS A 116 -28.05 -21.06 11.48
CA HIS A 116 -27.81 -21.90 10.30
C HIS A 116 -26.43 -21.57 9.72
N PRO A 117 -25.58 -22.56 9.37
CA PRO A 117 -24.27 -22.32 8.75
C PRO A 117 -24.33 -21.45 7.48
N ASP A 118 -25.48 -21.45 6.80
CA ASP A 118 -25.73 -20.69 5.56
C ASP A 118 -26.00 -19.20 5.80
N ASP A 119 -26.10 -18.73 7.04
CA ASP A 119 -26.39 -17.33 7.38
C ASP A 119 -25.11 -16.50 7.66
N ILE A 120 -23.94 -17.01 7.25
CA ILE A 120 -22.63 -16.40 7.50
C ILE A 120 -21.92 -16.10 6.17
N GLY A 121 -21.08 -15.07 6.16
CA GLY A 121 -20.18 -14.79 5.05
C GLY A 121 -20.90 -14.31 3.80
N ALA A 122 -20.35 -14.67 2.63
CA ALA A 122 -20.98 -14.37 1.33
C ALA A 122 -22.37 -15.00 1.18
N THR A 123 -22.58 -16.22 1.70
CA THR A 123 -23.91 -16.88 1.70
C THR A 123 -24.91 -16.11 2.55
N GLY A 124 -24.48 -15.59 3.71
CA GLY A 124 -25.28 -14.69 4.52
C GLY A 124 -25.66 -13.40 3.78
N ILE A 125 -24.72 -12.77 3.07
CA ILE A 125 -25.02 -11.56 2.27
C ILE A 125 -26.08 -11.88 1.19
N TRP A 126 -25.94 -13.02 0.52
CA TRP A 126 -26.90 -13.47 -0.50
C TRP A 126 -28.29 -13.77 0.11
N ASN A 127 -28.34 -14.51 1.23
CA ASN A 127 -29.60 -14.83 1.92
C ASN A 127 -30.32 -13.59 2.45
N PHE A 128 -29.57 -12.63 2.99
CA PHE A 128 -30.11 -11.34 3.39
C PHE A 128 -30.71 -10.60 2.21
N SER A 129 -29.95 -10.48 1.12
CA SER A 129 -30.38 -9.86 -0.13
C SER A 129 -31.65 -10.51 -0.66
N LYS A 130 -31.69 -11.85 -0.69
CA LYS A 130 -32.88 -12.62 -1.06
C LYS A 130 -34.08 -12.31 -0.18
N SER A 131 -33.91 -12.20 1.14
CA SER A 131 -34.98 -11.84 2.07
C SER A 131 -35.58 -10.44 1.83
N CYS A 132 -34.78 -9.52 1.32
CA CYS A 132 -35.22 -8.19 0.89
C CYS A 132 -36.04 -8.24 -0.41
N THR A 133 -35.84 -9.28 -1.23
CA THR A 133 -36.45 -9.40 -2.57
C THR A 133 -37.62 -10.35 -2.66
N ASP A 134 -37.80 -11.26 -1.70
CA ASP A 134 -38.59 -12.49 -1.87
C ASP A 134 -39.95 -12.26 -2.56
N LEU A 135 -40.04 -12.88 -3.74
CA LEU A 135 -41.07 -12.73 -4.76
C LEU A 135 -42.23 -13.72 -4.58
N ASN A 136 -42.13 -14.65 -3.61
CA ASN A 136 -43.08 -15.75 -3.42
C ASN A 136 -44.36 -15.35 -2.65
N SER A 137 -44.99 -14.24 -3.06
CA SER A 137 -46.41 -13.94 -2.83
C SER A 137 -46.83 -13.33 -1.47
N ARG A 138 -45.90 -13.00 -0.57
CA ARG A 138 -46.21 -12.16 0.62
C ARG A 138 -45.51 -10.80 0.62
N GLY A 139 -44.66 -10.56 -0.37
CA GLY A 139 -43.83 -9.38 -0.46
C GLY A 139 -42.63 -9.46 0.49
N GLY A 140 -41.42 -9.31 -0.06
CA GLY A 140 -40.17 -9.27 0.72
C GLY A 140 -40.16 -8.13 1.76
N LYS A 141 -39.18 -8.14 2.67
CA LYS A 141 -39.09 -7.18 3.80
C LYS A 141 -39.27 -5.72 3.37
N LEU A 142 -38.77 -5.37 2.19
CA LEU A 142 -38.85 -4.02 1.61
C LEU A 142 -40.23 -3.66 1.02
N SER A 143 -40.96 -4.65 0.50
CA SER A 143 -42.23 -4.43 -0.21
C SER A 143 -43.37 -3.95 0.70
N GLN A 144 -43.33 -4.33 1.99
CA GLN A 144 -44.43 -4.05 2.91
C GLN A 144 -44.32 -2.67 3.57
N LYS A 145 -43.28 -1.87 3.27
CA LYS A 145 -42.88 -0.66 4.04
C LYS A 145 -42.82 -0.88 5.56
N ARG A 146 -42.78 -2.13 6.02
CA ARG A 146 -42.81 -2.50 7.44
C ARG A 146 -41.46 -2.33 8.10
N GLU A 147 -40.38 -2.48 7.34
CA GLU A 147 -39.01 -2.32 7.81
C GLU A 147 -38.26 -1.42 6.82
N ARG A 148 -37.63 -0.36 7.33
CA ARG A 148 -36.72 0.43 6.51
C ARG A 148 -35.40 -0.31 6.38
N PHE A 149 -34.83 -0.32 5.18
CA PHE A 149 -33.55 -0.99 4.92
C PHE A 149 -32.45 -0.45 5.84
N ASP A 150 -32.42 0.86 6.07
CA ASP A 150 -31.42 1.53 6.90
C ASP A 150 -31.52 1.24 8.40
N GLN A 151 -32.59 0.57 8.87
CA GLN A 151 -32.74 0.15 10.26
C GLN A 151 -32.19 -1.26 10.52
N GLN A 152 -31.81 -2.00 9.46
CA GLN A 152 -31.26 -3.34 9.58
C GLN A 152 -29.75 -3.26 9.79
N PHE A 153 -29.25 -4.00 10.79
CA PHE A 153 -27.81 -4.07 11.07
C PHE A 153 -27.04 -4.60 9.85
N GLU A 154 -27.61 -5.61 9.20
CA GLU A 154 -27.10 -6.24 7.99
C GLU A 154 -26.95 -5.25 6.83
N ALA A 155 -27.88 -4.32 6.67
CA ALA A 155 -27.78 -3.26 5.66
C ALA A 155 -26.59 -2.34 5.91
N SER A 156 -26.37 -1.96 7.17
CA SER A 156 -25.20 -1.16 7.56
C SER A 156 -23.90 -1.91 7.30
N ALA A 157 -23.84 -3.21 7.62
CA ALA A 157 -22.68 -4.06 7.34
C ALA A 157 -22.37 -4.16 5.83
N ILE A 158 -23.38 -4.32 4.96
CA ILE A 158 -23.18 -4.32 3.51
C ILE A 158 -22.63 -2.99 3.02
N VAL A 159 -23.17 -1.86 3.52
CA VAL A 159 -22.67 -0.54 3.14
C VAL A 159 -21.22 -0.36 3.59
N MET A 160 -20.84 -0.82 4.79
CA MET A 160 -19.44 -0.78 5.23
C MET A 160 -18.53 -1.61 4.32
N ILE A 161 -18.93 -2.82 3.93
CA ILE A 161 -18.16 -3.67 3.01
C ILE A 161 -17.95 -2.96 1.66
N ILE A 162 -18.98 -2.30 1.13
CA ILE A 162 -18.91 -1.50 -0.11
C ILE A 162 -17.94 -0.33 0.04
N GLU A 163 -17.98 0.37 1.16
CA GLU A 163 -17.07 1.50 1.44
C GLU A 163 -15.62 1.03 1.59
N SER A 164 -15.38 -0.09 2.27
CA SER A 164 -14.07 -0.75 2.36
C SER A 164 -13.54 -1.11 0.98
N TYR A 165 -14.38 -1.70 0.12
CA TYR A 165 -14.02 -1.99 -1.27
C TYR A 165 -13.62 -0.72 -2.03
N ALA A 166 -14.44 0.33 -1.99
CA ALA A 166 -14.19 1.58 -2.70
C ALA A 166 -12.95 2.33 -2.16
N LEU A 167 -12.67 2.21 -0.87
CA LEU A 167 -11.44 2.72 -0.27
C LEU A 167 -10.21 2.00 -0.83
N ILE A 168 -10.24 0.67 -0.90
CA ILE A 168 -9.12 -0.13 -1.44
C ILE A 168 -8.89 0.21 -2.90
N GLU A 169 -9.95 0.30 -3.71
CA GLU A 169 -9.85 0.67 -5.12
C GLU A 169 -9.15 2.02 -5.31
N ARG A 170 -9.60 3.05 -4.57
CA ARG A 170 -8.94 4.37 -4.58
C ARG A 170 -7.47 4.28 -4.14
N ARG A 171 -7.18 3.47 -3.12
CA ARG A 171 -5.82 3.30 -2.64
C ARG A 171 -4.92 2.67 -3.70
N ILE A 172 -5.38 1.63 -4.42
CA ILE A 172 -4.62 1.01 -5.50
C ILE A 172 -4.28 2.01 -6.61
N ILE A 173 -5.23 2.87 -6.99
CA ILE A 173 -5.03 3.90 -8.01
C ILE A 173 -3.93 4.88 -7.57
N THR A 174 -4.04 5.38 -6.34
CA THR A 174 -3.12 6.40 -5.79
C THR A 174 -1.77 5.87 -5.32
N ALA A 175 -1.63 4.56 -5.08
CA ALA A 175 -0.41 3.97 -4.54
C ALA A 175 0.76 4.13 -5.53
N ASN A 176 1.96 4.38 -5.00
CA ASN A 176 3.19 4.44 -5.79
C ASN A 176 3.75 3.03 -6.02
N LEU A 177 3.04 2.25 -6.84
CA LEU A 177 3.37 0.87 -7.17
C LEU A 177 3.64 0.69 -8.66
N ALA A 178 4.39 -0.36 -8.99
CA ALA A 178 4.62 -0.80 -10.35
C ALA A 178 3.28 -1.22 -10.99
N ALA A 179 3.18 -1.05 -12.31
CA ALA A 179 1.92 -1.21 -13.03
C ALA A 179 1.37 -2.65 -12.92
N ASP A 180 2.24 -3.65 -12.98
CA ASP A 180 1.95 -5.06 -12.79
C ASP A 180 1.37 -5.37 -11.40
N MET A 181 1.94 -4.75 -10.35
CA MET A 181 1.42 -4.88 -8.99
C MET A 181 0.04 -4.23 -8.83
N LYS A 182 -0.17 -3.05 -9.44
CA LYS A 182 -1.50 -2.42 -9.45
C LYS A 182 -2.53 -3.30 -10.14
N GLU A 183 -2.18 -3.85 -11.29
CA GLU A 183 -3.04 -4.77 -12.05
C GLU A 183 -3.38 -6.02 -11.23
N LEU A 184 -2.39 -6.61 -10.56
CA LEU A 184 -2.62 -7.76 -9.67
C LEU A 184 -3.61 -7.42 -8.54
N PHE A 185 -3.44 -6.30 -7.85
CA PHE A 185 -4.34 -5.89 -6.78
C PHE A 185 -5.74 -5.55 -7.29
N GLN A 186 -5.86 -4.89 -8.43
CA GLN A 186 -7.15 -4.61 -9.08
C GLN A 186 -7.85 -5.91 -9.47
N SER A 187 -7.13 -6.86 -10.06
CA SER A 187 -7.66 -8.17 -10.44
C SER A 187 -8.15 -8.93 -9.21
N LYS A 188 -7.35 -8.99 -8.14
CA LYS A 188 -7.76 -9.63 -6.87
C LYS A 188 -9.02 -8.98 -6.30
N LEU A 189 -9.04 -7.65 -6.20
CA LEU A 189 -10.19 -6.93 -5.67
C LEU A 189 -11.45 -7.17 -6.52
N ARG A 190 -11.31 -7.18 -7.85
CA ARG A 190 -12.40 -7.51 -8.78
C ARG A 190 -12.92 -8.93 -8.57
N PHE A 191 -12.04 -9.92 -8.40
CA PHE A 191 -12.47 -11.29 -8.10
C PHE A 191 -13.29 -11.38 -6.80
N TYR A 192 -12.96 -10.58 -5.78
CA TYR A 192 -13.78 -10.50 -4.57
C TYR A 192 -15.20 -10.01 -4.87
N TYR A 193 -15.34 -8.95 -5.67
CA TYR A 193 -16.65 -8.47 -6.08
C TYR A 193 -17.41 -9.53 -6.86
N ASP A 194 -16.81 -10.06 -7.93
CA ASP A 194 -17.46 -10.98 -8.86
C ASP A 194 -17.92 -12.27 -8.16
N LEU A 195 -17.12 -12.80 -7.22
CA LEU A 195 -17.41 -14.08 -6.57
C LEU A 195 -18.24 -13.96 -5.30
N LYS A 196 -18.12 -12.88 -4.53
CA LYS A 196 -18.74 -12.78 -3.19
C LYS A 196 -19.85 -11.75 -3.07
N LEU A 197 -19.87 -10.72 -3.91
CA LEU A 197 -20.75 -9.56 -3.71
C LEU A 197 -21.73 -9.34 -4.86
N LYS A 198 -21.29 -9.57 -6.11
CA LYS A 198 -22.00 -9.13 -7.33
C LYS A 198 -23.48 -9.52 -7.33
N GLU A 199 -23.77 -10.82 -7.27
CA GLU A 199 -25.13 -11.34 -7.37
C GLU A 199 -26.05 -10.78 -6.27
N ALA A 200 -25.56 -10.74 -5.03
CA ALA A 200 -26.32 -10.25 -3.89
C ALA A 200 -26.61 -8.74 -3.99
N LEU A 201 -25.62 -7.94 -4.41
CA LEU A 201 -25.78 -6.49 -4.57
C LEU A 201 -26.65 -6.13 -5.78
N GLU A 202 -26.54 -6.85 -6.89
CA GLU A 202 -27.42 -6.69 -8.05
C GLU A 202 -28.88 -6.98 -7.65
N MET A 203 -29.09 -8.06 -6.91
CA MET A 203 -30.40 -8.44 -6.39
C MET A 203 -31.01 -7.33 -5.49
N LEU A 204 -30.22 -6.73 -4.61
CA LEU A 204 -30.65 -5.58 -3.80
C LEU A 204 -30.94 -4.35 -4.67
N ALA A 205 -30.06 -4.01 -5.61
CA ALA A 205 -30.24 -2.86 -6.49
C ALA A 205 -31.54 -2.95 -7.30
N ASP A 206 -31.86 -4.14 -7.81
CA ASP A 206 -33.10 -4.39 -8.54
C ASP A 206 -34.33 -4.30 -7.63
N ALA A 207 -34.24 -4.79 -6.39
CA ALA A 207 -35.31 -4.63 -5.41
C ALA A 207 -35.55 -3.16 -5.05
N PHE A 208 -34.50 -2.37 -4.84
CA PHE A 208 -34.65 -0.94 -4.55
C PHE A 208 -35.29 -0.17 -5.69
N LYS A 209 -34.92 -0.48 -6.95
CA LYS A 209 -35.58 0.08 -8.13
C LYS A 209 -37.06 -0.32 -8.19
N ARG A 210 -37.36 -1.60 -7.96
CA ARG A 210 -38.73 -2.13 -7.97
C ARG A 210 -39.63 -1.50 -6.91
N TYR A 211 -39.10 -1.29 -5.71
CA TYR A 211 -39.83 -0.72 -4.56
C TYR A 211 -39.71 0.81 -4.45
N GLN A 212 -39.13 1.48 -5.44
CA GLN A 212 -38.96 2.96 -5.48
C GLN A 212 -38.19 3.53 -4.28
N LEU A 213 -37.17 2.81 -3.81
CA LEU A 213 -36.31 3.23 -2.69
C LEU A 213 -35.03 3.93 -3.18
N THR A 214 -34.99 4.40 -4.44
CA THR A 214 -33.78 4.90 -5.11
C THR A 214 -33.22 6.19 -4.52
N ASP A 215 -34.05 6.96 -3.81
CA ASP A 215 -33.68 8.26 -3.24
C ASP A 215 -33.13 8.14 -1.80
N GLU A 216 -33.27 6.98 -1.17
CA GLU A 216 -32.73 6.74 0.17
C GLU A 216 -31.21 6.57 0.13
N LEU A 217 -30.52 7.07 1.17
CA LEU A 217 -29.05 7.17 1.20
C LEU A 217 -28.35 5.82 0.97
N MET A 218 -28.75 4.77 1.70
CA MET A 218 -28.12 3.45 1.60
C MET A 218 -28.47 2.72 0.29
N PRO A 219 -29.74 2.59 -0.11
CA PRO A 219 -30.11 2.07 -1.43
C PRO A 219 -29.41 2.77 -2.59
N LYS A 220 -29.37 4.11 -2.58
CA LYS A 220 -28.69 4.90 -3.61
C LYS A 220 -27.21 4.54 -3.72
N ARG A 221 -26.51 4.39 -2.59
CA ARG A 221 -25.10 3.98 -2.56
C ARG A 221 -24.90 2.60 -3.16
N ILE A 222 -25.74 1.63 -2.81
CA ILE A 222 -25.66 0.27 -3.36
C ILE A 222 -25.89 0.28 -4.87
N ILE A 223 -26.93 0.99 -5.35
CA ILE A 223 -27.23 1.13 -6.78
C ILE A 223 -26.06 1.77 -7.53
N GLN A 224 -25.50 2.86 -7.00
CA GLN A 224 -24.36 3.55 -7.61
C GLN A 224 -23.13 2.66 -7.66
N PHE A 225 -22.87 1.91 -6.60
CA PHE A 225 -21.75 0.97 -6.54
C PHE A 225 -21.90 -0.16 -7.56
N VAL A 226 -23.08 -0.77 -7.68
CA VAL A 226 -23.32 -1.81 -8.70
C VAL A 226 -23.18 -1.26 -10.11
N SER A 227 -23.67 -0.04 -10.35
CA SER A 227 -23.66 0.57 -11.69
C SER A 227 -22.28 1.01 -12.17
N SER A 228 -21.29 1.10 -11.28
CA SER A 228 -19.92 1.53 -11.61
C SER A 228 -18.95 0.37 -11.86
N ARG A 229 -19.45 -0.87 -11.96
CA ARG A 229 -18.65 -2.10 -12.07
C ARG A 229 -18.88 -2.84 -13.38
#